data_AF-A0A5C9E661-F1
#
_entry.id   AF-A0A5C9E661-F1
#
_cell.length_a   1.000
_cell.length_b   1.000
_cell.length_c   1.000
_cell.angle_alpha   90.00
_cell.angle_beta   90.00
_cell.angle_gamma   90.00
#
_symmetry.space_group_name_H-M   'P 1'
#
loop_
_entity.id
_entity.type
_entity.pdbx_description
1 polymer ?
#
loop_
_entity_poly.entity_id
_entity_poly.type
_entity_poly.pdbx_seq_one_letter_code
_entity_poly.pdbx_strand_id
1 'polypeptide(L)'
;MPKRSKTIYFPRFTLKKCIDRIDKLPVARCIRREFLLEMIGYTNPNSGPAGSAVGALAMFGLINQEDDFYEVTSFGRAISSPISEPQAIILSIFSFLLPEKFREVYLKIANMENITESLIQNLVLQQYTVTEKVSKKFARVFVKSGLFAKVFEKQDESLIVRNVQNLFKEIGIKLDKFENISDELITKTTDTSYSIDLLNFSFSPKIKSFSTNQEEPSHQIKERTSEIEKSSTILDEEHDFTQFELSDGVYVVNRSELESFIREKGMKLSEKKFKI
;
A
#
# COMPACT_ATOMS: atom_id res chain seq x y z
N MET A 1 -6.47 42.17 0.27
CA MET A 1 -6.07 40.80 -0.10
C MET A 1 -7.32 39.93 -0.18
N PRO A 2 -7.58 39.20 -1.28
CA PRO A 2 -8.76 38.34 -1.40
C PRO A 2 -8.72 37.24 -0.32
N LYS A 3 -9.87 37.00 0.34
CA LYS A 3 -10.05 35.92 1.32
C LYS A 3 -9.77 34.58 0.62
N ARG A 4 -8.58 34.03 0.83
CA ARG A 4 -8.23 32.66 0.43
C ARG A 4 -9.14 31.69 1.19
N SER A 5 -10.15 31.17 0.52
CA SER A 5 -11.08 30.20 1.10
C SER A 5 -11.62 29.27 0.02
N LYS A 6 -10.75 28.42 -0.52
CA LYS A 6 -11.15 27.08 -0.96
C LYS A 6 -10.52 26.10 0.02
N THR A 7 -11.35 25.41 0.79
CA THR A 7 -10.88 24.38 1.71
C THR A 7 -10.34 23.22 0.89
N ILE A 8 -9.03 23.00 0.93
CA ILE A 8 -8.47 21.76 0.39
C ILE A 8 -8.82 20.60 1.32
N TYR A 9 -9.32 19.51 0.74
CA TYR A 9 -9.58 18.25 1.42
C TYR A 9 -8.36 17.34 1.24
N PHE A 10 -7.77 16.91 2.36
CA PHE A 10 -6.65 15.98 2.40
C PHE A 10 -6.61 15.29 3.78
N PRO A 11 -5.92 14.13 3.91
CA PRO A 11 -5.81 13.43 5.18
C PRO A 11 -5.14 14.31 6.23
N ARG A 12 -5.81 14.53 7.36
CA ARG A 12 -5.28 15.37 8.46
C ARG A 12 -4.43 14.59 9.47
N PHE A 13 -4.34 13.28 9.30
CA PHE A 13 -3.55 12.33 10.07
C PHE A 13 -2.64 11.53 9.12
N THR A 14 -1.52 11.04 9.62
CA THR A 14 -0.58 10.24 8.83
C THR A 14 -1.15 8.86 8.54
N LEU A 15 -0.72 8.24 7.43
CA LEU A 15 -1.12 6.89 7.06
C LEU A 15 -0.89 5.88 8.19
N LYS A 16 0.32 5.87 8.77
CA LYS A 16 0.65 5.02 9.93
C LYS A 16 -0.40 5.13 11.05
N LYS A 17 -0.77 6.36 11.42
CA LYS A 17 -1.72 6.60 12.51
C LYS A 17 -3.14 6.15 12.15
N CYS A 18 -3.47 6.11 10.87
CA CYS A 18 -4.75 5.60 10.39
C CYS A 18 -4.76 4.06 10.40
N ILE A 19 -3.67 3.41 10.00
CA ILE A 19 -3.51 1.95 10.12
C ILE A 19 -3.55 1.51 11.60
N ASP A 20 -2.79 2.18 12.48
CA ASP A 20 -2.79 1.93 13.95
C ASP A 20 -4.21 2.05 14.57
N ARG A 21 -5.16 2.71 13.89
CA ARG A 21 -6.56 2.82 14.31
C ARG A 21 -7.44 1.72 13.76
N ILE A 22 -7.18 1.27 12.52
CA ILE A 22 -7.92 0.15 11.92
C ILE A 22 -7.73 -1.13 12.74
N ASP A 23 -6.54 -1.34 13.31
CA ASP A 23 -6.25 -2.50 14.16
C ASP A 23 -7.18 -2.63 15.38
N LYS A 24 -7.87 -1.54 15.75
CA LYS A 24 -8.82 -1.49 16.88
C LYS A 24 -10.26 -1.74 16.45
N LEU A 25 -10.54 -1.76 15.15
CA LEU A 25 -11.89 -1.85 14.63
C LEU A 25 -12.26 -3.32 14.38
N PRO A 26 -13.49 -3.73 14.73
CA PRO A 26 -13.97 -5.06 14.40
C PRO A 26 -14.16 -5.20 12.89
N VAL A 27 -14.16 -6.45 12.40
CA VAL A 27 -14.53 -6.81 11.01
C VAL A 27 -16.05 -6.66 10.76
N ALA A 28 -16.75 -5.88 11.58
CA ALA A 28 -18.19 -5.69 11.46
C ALA A 28 -18.52 -4.86 10.21
N ARG A 29 -19.54 -5.29 9.45
CA ARG A 29 -20.02 -4.61 8.24
C ARG A 29 -20.77 -3.29 8.50
N CYS A 30 -20.96 -2.91 9.75
CA CYS A 30 -21.86 -1.81 10.10
C CYS A 30 -21.51 -1.21 11.48
N ILE A 31 -20.62 -0.22 11.50
CA ILE A 31 -20.23 0.50 12.72
C ILE A 31 -20.82 1.91 12.64
N ARG A 32 -21.69 2.31 13.59
CA ARG A 32 -22.16 3.70 13.65
C ARG A 32 -21.02 4.65 13.97
N ARG A 33 -21.14 5.89 13.49
CA ARG A 33 -20.14 6.95 13.70
C ARG A 33 -19.68 7.08 15.16
N GLU A 34 -20.61 7.09 16.10
CA GLU A 34 -20.30 7.30 17.52
C GLU A 34 -19.39 6.19 18.06
N PHE A 35 -19.74 4.93 17.77
CA PHE A 35 -18.96 3.76 18.18
C PHE A 35 -17.59 3.72 17.50
N LEU A 36 -17.53 4.04 16.20
CA LEU A 36 -16.26 4.14 15.48
C LEU A 36 -15.32 5.15 16.17
N LEU A 37 -15.86 6.31 16.54
CA LEU A 37 -15.09 7.38 17.16
C LEU A 37 -14.63 7.02 18.57
N GLU A 38 -15.47 6.34 19.34
CA GLU A 38 -15.11 5.79 20.65
C GLU A 38 -13.96 4.79 20.54
N MET A 39 -14.04 3.82 19.61
CA MET A 39 -12.99 2.79 19.40
C MET A 39 -11.64 3.40 19.02
N ILE A 40 -11.62 4.48 18.24
CA ILE A 40 -10.37 5.17 17.87
C ILE A 40 -9.94 6.25 18.88
N GLY A 41 -10.63 6.34 20.02
CA GLY A 41 -10.23 7.11 21.21
C GLY A 41 -10.76 8.54 21.30
N TYR A 42 -11.90 8.86 20.68
CA TYR A 42 -12.55 10.17 20.79
C TYR A 42 -13.76 10.12 21.71
N THR A 43 -13.79 11.00 22.70
CA THR A 43 -14.91 11.16 23.64
C THR A 43 -16.01 12.09 23.13
N ASN A 44 -15.68 13.02 22.21
CA ASN A 44 -16.63 13.93 21.59
C ASN A 44 -16.75 13.65 20.08
N PRO A 45 -17.83 12.99 19.62
CA PRO A 45 -18.00 12.59 18.23
C PRO A 45 -18.18 13.78 17.26
N ASN A 46 -18.61 14.93 17.79
CA ASN A 46 -18.87 16.15 17.01
C ASN A 46 -17.65 17.08 16.92
N SER A 47 -16.51 16.67 17.48
CA SER A 47 -15.29 17.48 17.42
C SER A 47 -14.67 17.47 16.01
N GLY A 48 -14.16 18.62 15.57
CA GLY A 48 -13.44 18.73 14.28
C GLY A 48 -12.30 17.70 14.10
N PRO A 49 -11.49 17.40 15.15
CA PRO A 49 -10.50 16.34 15.09
C PRO A 49 -11.07 14.93 14.88
N ALA A 50 -12.25 14.62 15.46
CA ALA A 50 -12.92 13.34 15.27
C ALA A 50 -13.38 13.18 13.81
N GLY A 51 -14.05 14.19 13.25
CA GLY A 51 -14.41 14.18 11.82
C GLY A 51 -13.20 14.10 10.89
N SER A 52 -12.11 14.79 11.25
CA SER A 52 -10.84 14.71 10.50
C SER A 52 -10.18 13.32 10.56
N ALA A 53 -10.43 12.54 11.61
CA ALA A 53 -9.88 11.20 11.77
C ALA A 53 -10.60 10.20 10.87
N VAL A 54 -11.93 10.23 10.89
CA VAL A 54 -12.79 9.43 10.01
C VAL A 54 -12.52 9.79 8.55
N GLY A 55 -12.48 11.08 8.21
CA GLY A 55 -12.15 11.52 6.85
C GLY A 55 -10.77 11.07 6.37
N ALA A 56 -9.77 11.01 7.26
CA ALA A 56 -8.45 10.50 6.89
C ALA A 56 -8.47 8.98 6.64
N LEU A 57 -9.18 8.20 7.47
CA LEU A 57 -9.37 6.75 7.25
C LEU A 57 -10.01 6.47 5.89
N ALA A 58 -11.07 7.22 5.54
CA ALA A 58 -11.77 7.09 4.27
C ALA A 58 -10.89 7.51 3.07
N MET A 59 -10.19 8.65 3.16
CA MET A 59 -9.29 9.11 2.09
C MET A 59 -8.14 8.15 1.79
N PHE A 60 -7.69 7.40 2.80
CA PHE A 60 -6.67 6.35 2.66
C PHE A 60 -7.25 5.00 2.20
N GLY A 61 -8.56 4.92 1.93
CA GLY A 61 -9.26 3.72 1.47
C GLY A 61 -9.49 2.66 2.54
N LEU A 62 -9.28 2.99 3.82
CA LEU A 62 -9.27 2.01 4.90
C LEU A 62 -10.67 1.68 5.43
N ILE A 63 -11.58 2.64 5.30
CA ILE A 63 -13.00 2.46 5.62
C ILE A 63 -13.84 2.99 4.47
N ASN A 64 -15.01 2.40 4.28
CA ASN A 64 -16.09 2.97 3.50
C ASN A 64 -17.11 3.63 4.43
N GLN A 65 -17.81 4.64 3.90
CA GLN A 65 -18.93 5.27 4.56
C GLN A 65 -20.17 5.07 3.68
N GLU A 66 -21.21 4.50 4.26
CA GLU A 66 -22.55 4.43 3.70
C GLU A 66 -23.50 5.07 4.71
N ASP A 67 -24.06 6.22 4.37
CA ASP A 67 -24.85 7.07 5.27
C ASP A 67 -24.10 7.37 6.59
N ASP A 68 -24.64 6.91 7.73
CA ASP A 68 -24.08 7.06 9.07
C ASP A 68 -23.32 5.80 9.55
N PHE A 69 -23.14 4.83 8.66
CA PHE A 69 -22.45 3.58 8.93
C PHE A 69 -21.10 3.51 8.22
N TYR A 70 -20.17 2.86 8.90
CA TYR A 70 -18.81 2.68 8.45
C TYR A 70 -18.45 1.19 8.47
N GLU A 71 -17.69 0.78 7.47
CA GLU A 71 -17.16 -0.56 7.35
C GLU A 71 -15.66 -0.49 7.04
N VAL A 72 -14.87 -1.36 7.66
CA VAL A 72 -13.46 -1.54 7.28
C VAL A 72 -13.42 -2.24 5.93
N THR A 73 -12.74 -1.65 4.94
CA THR A 73 -12.67 -2.23 3.60
C THR A 73 -11.82 -3.50 3.58
N SER A 74 -11.97 -4.33 2.54
CA SER A 74 -11.04 -5.45 2.28
C SER A 74 -9.58 -4.97 2.25
N PHE A 75 -9.34 -3.82 1.61
CA PHE A 75 -8.04 -3.16 1.60
C PHE A 75 -7.56 -2.75 3.00
N GLY A 76 -8.44 -2.15 3.80
CA GLY A 76 -8.17 -1.76 5.19
C GLY A 76 -7.75 -2.96 6.04
N ARG A 77 -8.37 -4.13 5.83
CA ARG A 77 -7.98 -5.39 6.50
C ARG A 77 -6.62 -5.91 6.00
N ALA A 78 -6.40 -5.91 4.70
CA ALA A 78 -5.16 -6.40 4.10
C ALA A 78 -3.95 -5.57 4.54
N ILE A 79 -4.10 -4.25 4.66
CA ILE A 79 -2.99 -3.36 5.07
C ILE A 79 -2.74 -3.39 6.60
N SER A 80 -3.76 -3.66 7.43
CA SER A 80 -3.58 -3.84 8.88
C SER A 80 -2.97 -5.20 9.23
N SER A 81 -3.20 -6.21 8.40
CA SER A 81 -2.73 -7.58 8.64
C SER A 81 -2.13 -8.17 7.37
N PRO A 82 -1.00 -7.62 6.88
CA PRO A 82 -0.35 -8.09 5.67
C PRO A 82 0.26 -9.48 5.89
N ILE A 83 0.28 -10.29 4.83
CA ILE A 83 0.85 -11.65 4.85
C ILE A 83 2.39 -11.59 4.77
N SER A 84 2.94 -10.53 4.17
CA SER A 84 4.39 -10.34 4.03
C SER A 84 4.79 -8.86 4.08
N GLU A 85 6.06 -8.59 4.37
CA GLU A 85 6.61 -7.22 4.34
C GLU A 85 6.50 -6.57 2.94
N PRO A 86 6.81 -7.27 1.82
CA PRO A 86 6.59 -6.73 0.48
C PRO A 86 5.14 -6.30 0.23
N GLN A 87 4.17 -7.13 0.63
CA GLN A 87 2.76 -6.79 0.53
C GLN A 87 2.44 -5.54 1.36
N ALA A 88 2.91 -5.48 2.61
CA ALA A 88 2.70 -4.33 3.49
C ALA A 88 3.19 -3.00 2.85
N ILE A 89 4.36 -3.04 2.20
CA ILE A 89 4.93 -1.88 1.50
C ILE A 89 4.05 -1.50 0.31
N ILE A 90 3.66 -2.45 -0.55
CA ILE A 90 2.84 -2.18 -1.73
C ILE A 90 1.48 -1.60 -1.34
N LEU A 91 0.78 -2.21 -0.38
CA LEU A 91 -0.50 -1.71 0.10
C LEU A 91 -0.32 -0.30 0.71
N SER A 92 0.77 -0.03 1.42
CA SER A 92 1.07 1.31 1.94
C SER A 92 1.31 2.34 0.82
N ILE A 93 1.99 1.96 -0.26
CA ILE A 93 2.19 2.81 -1.45
C ILE A 93 0.83 3.14 -2.09
N PHE A 94 -0.02 2.13 -2.27
CA PHE A 94 -1.37 2.33 -2.80
C PHE A 94 -2.18 3.27 -1.91
N SER A 95 -2.24 3.01 -0.60
CA SER A 95 -2.96 3.88 0.34
C SER A 95 -2.45 5.32 0.31
N PHE A 96 -1.13 5.51 0.26
CA PHE A 96 -0.53 6.85 0.18
C PHE A 96 -0.95 7.63 -1.08
N LEU A 97 -1.16 6.95 -2.21
CA LEU A 97 -1.52 7.56 -3.50
C LEU A 97 -3.02 7.62 -3.78
N LEU A 98 -3.86 7.02 -2.93
CA LEU A 98 -5.32 7.14 -3.04
C LEU A 98 -5.82 8.60 -2.89
N PRO A 99 -5.39 9.38 -1.87
CA PRO A 99 -5.82 10.77 -1.76
C PRO A 99 -5.38 11.58 -2.99
N GLU A 100 -6.34 12.11 -3.74
CA GLU A 100 -6.14 12.87 -4.97
C GLU A 100 -5.04 13.95 -4.83
N LYS A 101 -5.09 14.74 -3.76
CA LYS A 101 -4.12 15.82 -3.53
C LYS A 101 -2.72 15.32 -3.20
N PHE A 102 -2.58 14.14 -2.58
CA PHE A 102 -1.27 13.52 -2.38
C PHE A 102 -0.70 13.08 -3.73
N ARG A 103 -1.53 12.42 -4.54
CA ARG A 103 -1.16 11.97 -5.87
C ARG A 103 -0.74 13.10 -6.80
N GLU A 104 -1.50 14.19 -6.84
CA GLU A 104 -1.14 15.39 -7.64
C GLU A 104 0.22 15.97 -7.24
N VAL A 105 0.49 16.06 -5.93
CA VAL A 105 1.77 16.57 -5.43
C VAL A 105 2.90 15.59 -5.75
N TYR A 106 2.67 14.29 -5.55
CA TYR A 106 3.63 13.23 -5.91
C TYR A 106 4.03 13.31 -7.39
N LEU A 107 3.06 13.38 -8.30
CA LEU A 107 3.33 13.44 -9.75
C LEU A 107 4.22 14.62 -10.16
N LYS A 108 4.14 15.74 -9.44
CA LYS A 108 4.99 16.92 -9.68
C LYS A 108 6.42 16.72 -9.19
N ILE A 109 6.62 16.02 -8.09
CA ILE A 109 7.94 15.84 -7.46
C ILE A 109 8.63 14.54 -7.83
N ALA A 110 7.94 13.57 -8.45
CA ALA A 110 8.44 12.23 -8.71
C ALA A 110 9.74 12.16 -9.54
N ASN A 111 10.01 13.20 -10.35
CA ASN A 111 11.20 13.29 -11.18
C ASN A 111 12.20 14.36 -10.73
N MET A 112 11.97 14.95 -9.54
CA MET A 112 12.84 15.96 -8.98
C MET A 112 13.84 15.34 -8.01
N GLU A 113 15.01 15.95 -7.90
CA GLU A 113 16.06 15.56 -6.94
C GLU A 113 16.05 16.52 -5.73
N ASN A 114 16.55 16.04 -4.59
CA ASN A 114 16.74 16.84 -3.36
C ASN A 114 15.47 17.55 -2.86
N ILE A 115 14.36 16.80 -2.71
CA ILE A 115 13.09 17.37 -2.27
C ILE A 115 13.10 17.68 -0.78
N THR A 116 12.63 18.85 -0.38
CA THR A 116 12.50 19.23 1.04
C THR A 116 11.04 19.37 1.44
N GLU A 117 10.74 19.27 2.74
CA GLU A 117 9.39 19.53 3.26
C GLU A 117 8.93 20.97 2.95
N SER A 118 9.86 21.94 2.95
CA SER A 118 9.57 23.34 2.61
C SER A 118 9.21 23.52 1.14
N LEU A 119 9.84 22.79 0.21
CA LEU A 119 9.46 22.79 -1.19
C LEU A 119 8.02 22.29 -1.38
N ILE A 120 7.68 21.18 -0.70
CA ILE A 120 6.31 20.62 -0.75
C ILE A 120 5.30 21.63 -0.19
N GLN A 121 5.62 22.28 0.94
CA GLN A 121 4.78 23.34 1.51
C GLN A 121 4.55 24.48 0.51
N ASN A 122 5.61 24.95 -0.17
CA ASN A 122 5.54 26.03 -1.15
C ASN A 122 4.71 25.64 -2.38
N LEU A 123 4.90 24.43 -2.89
CA LEU A 123 4.12 23.88 -4.00
C LEU A 123 2.61 23.86 -3.66
N VAL A 124 2.26 23.42 -2.45
CA VAL A 124 0.86 23.40 -1.97
C VAL A 124 0.28 24.81 -1.82
N LEU A 125 1.09 25.79 -1.35
CA LEU A 125 0.66 27.19 -1.24
C LEU A 125 0.34 27.80 -2.60
N GLN A 126 1.18 27.53 -3.60
CA GLN A 126 1.01 28.03 -4.96
C GLN A 126 -0.17 27.38 -5.66
N GLN A 127 -0.39 26.07 -5.44
CA GLN A 127 -1.40 25.32 -6.16
C GLN A 127 -2.82 25.47 -5.59
N TYR A 128 -2.98 25.52 -4.27
CA TYR A 128 -4.30 25.25 -3.65
C TYR A 128 -4.98 26.42 -2.94
N THR A 129 -4.51 27.67 -3.10
CA THR A 129 -5.14 28.86 -2.46
C THR A 129 -5.41 28.67 -0.96
N VAL A 130 -4.44 28.10 -0.24
CA VAL A 130 -4.54 27.80 1.20
C VAL A 130 -3.74 28.79 2.06
N THR A 131 -3.96 28.72 3.37
CA THR A 131 -3.12 29.39 4.36
C THR A 131 -1.82 28.62 4.61
N GLU A 132 -0.80 29.31 5.10
CA GLU A 132 0.50 28.71 5.44
C GLU A 132 0.38 27.60 6.48
N LYS A 133 -0.49 27.77 7.48
CA LYS A 133 -0.76 26.73 8.50
C LYS A 133 -1.30 25.44 7.87
N VAL A 134 -2.16 25.56 6.85
CA VAL A 134 -2.74 24.41 6.16
C VAL A 134 -1.71 23.72 5.27
N SER A 135 -0.90 24.48 4.52
CA SER A 135 0.15 23.89 3.67
C SER A 135 1.25 23.23 4.48
N LYS A 136 1.67 23.83 5.61
CA LYS A 136 2.64 23.21 6.53
C LYS A 136 2.09 21.91 7.10
N LYS A 137 0.82 21.87 7.48
CA LYS A 137 0.17 20.63 7.93
C LYS A 137 0.10 19.57 6.82
N PHE A 138 -0.24 19.97 5.60
CA PHE A 138 -0.23 19.08 4.44
C PHE A 138 1.14 18.47 4.24
N ALA A 139 2.19 19.30 4.11
CA ALA A 139 3.55 18.85 3.84
C ALA A 139 4.03 17.85 4.90
N ARG A 140 3.81 18.17 6.18
CA ARG A 140 4.14 17.27 7.29
C ARG A 140 3.43 15.90 7.19
N VAL A 141 2.13 15.89 6.90
CA VAL A 141 1.37 14.63 6.82
C VAL A 141 1.78 13.84 5.57
N PHE A 142 1.95 14.52 4.45
CA PHE A 142 2.40 13.96 3.18
C PHE A 142 3.78 13.30 3.32
N VAL A 143 4.78 14.02 3.80
CA VAL A 143 6.15 13.51 3.99
C VAL A 143 6.15 12.33 4.95
N LYS A 144 5.50 12.45 6.12
CA LYS A 144 5.46 11.34 7.09
C LYS A 144 4.75 10.10 6.57
N SER A 145 3.68 10.28 5.78
CA SER A 145 2.96 9.15 5.18
C SER A 145 3.78 8.51 4.06
N GLY A 146 4.46 9.30 3.23
CA GLY A 146 5.34 8.79 2.18
C GLY A 146 6.59 8.10 2.69
N LEU A 147 7.19 8.58 3.79
CA LEU A 147 8.29 7.88 4.48
C LEU A 147 7.84 6.53 5.04
N PHE A 148 6.65 6.50 5.66
CA PHE A 148 6.06 5.25 6.15
C PHE A 148 5.79 4.26 5.01
N ALA A 149 5.19 4.74 3.92
CA ALA A 149 4.89 3.95 2.72
C ALA A 149 6.11 3.64 1.84
N LYS A 150 7.33 4.00 2.26
CA LYS A 150 8.57 3.84 1.47
C LYS A 150 8.53 4.52 0.10
N VAL A 151 7.67 5.51 -0.11
CA VAL A 151 7.65 6.36 -1.31
C VAL A 151 8.76 7.41 -1.24
N PHE A 152 9.15 7.80 -0.02
CA PHE A 152 10.27 8.67 0.24
C PHE A 152 11.33 7.95 1.07
N GLU A 153 12.58 8.35 0.85
CA GLU A 153 13.71 8.01 1.70
C GLU A 153 14.35 9.29 2.19
N LYS A 154 14.66 9.36 3.49
CA LYS A 154 15.23 10.56 4.11
C LYS A 154 16.74 10.52 3.97
N GLN A 155 17.30 11.56 3.37
CA GLN A 155 18.75 11.80 3.26
C GLN A 155 19.03 13.20 3.80
N ASP A 156 19.55 13.26 5.04
CA ASP A 156 19.75 14.51 5.78
C ASP A 156 18.47 15.37 5.89
N GLU A 157 18.49 16.57 5.32
CA GLU A 157 17.37 17.52 5.23
C GLU A 157 16.50 17.29 3.98
N SER A 158 16.92 16.38 3.10
CA SER A 158 16.30 16.11 1.80
C SER A 158 15.59 14.76 1.76
N LEU A 159 14.77 14.59 0.73
CA LEU A 159 13.97 13.41 0.44
C LEU A 159 14.33 12.93 -0.96
N ILE A 160 14.72 11.66 -1.05
CA ILE A 160 14.80 10.93 -2.31
C ILE A 160 13.40 10.40 -2.61
N VAL A 161 12.86 10.76 -3.78
CA VAL A 161 11.54 10.29 -4.22
C VAL A 161 11.70 9.01 -5.03
N ARG A 162 11.05 7.93 -4.58
CA ARG A 162 11.07 6.67 -5.31
C ARG A 162 10.14 6.71 -6.50
N ASN A 163 10.54 6.07 -7.60
CA ASN A 163 9.75 6.03 -8.83
C ASN A 163 8.71 4.90 -8.77
N VAL A 164 7.63 5.12 -8.00
CA VAL A 164 6.53 4.16 -7.91
C VAL A 164 5.65 4.14 -9.16
N GLN A 165 5.88 5.02 -10.15
CA GLN A 165 5.12 5.00 -11.42
C GLN A 165 5.31 3.67 -12.18
N ASN A 166 6.50 3.06 -12.07
CA ASN A 166 6.78 1.76 -12.68
C ASN A 166 5.89 0.65 -12.11
N LEU A 167 5.65 0.65 -10.79
CA LEU A 167 4.76 -0.31 -10.15
C LEU A 167 3.32 -0.15 -10.62
N PHE A 168 2.84 1.08 -10.79
CA PHE A 168 1.50 1.32 -11.37
C PHE A 168 1.40 0.88 -12.83
N LYS A 169 2.46 1.10 -13.61
CA LYS A 169 2.55 0.63 -15.00
C LYS A 169 2.49 -0.89 -15.10
N GLU A 170 3.19 -1.59 -14.21
CA GLU A 170 3.24 -3.06 -14.18
C GLU A 170 1.89 -3.69 -13.86
N ILE A 171 1.13 -3.11 -12.93
CA ILE A 171 -0.24 -3.55 -12.61
C ILE A 171 -1.28 -3.05 -13.64
N GLY A 172 -0.85 -2.35 -14.69
CA GLY A 172 -1.73 -1.86 -15.76
C GLY A 172 -2.61 -0.66 -15.37
N ILE A 173 -2.28 0.05 -14.29
CA ILE A 173 -3.06 1.19 -13.79
C ILE A 173 -2.33 2.50 -14.11
N LYS A 174 -3.04 3.45 -14.72
CA LYS A 174 -2.51 4.81 -14.86
C LYS A 174 -2.59 5.53 -13.52
N LEU A 175 -1.44 5.92 -12.98
CA LEU A 175 -1.37 6.53 -11.66
C LEU A 175 -2.31 7.74 -11.55
N ASP A 176 -2.31 8.68 -12.50
CA ASP A 176 -3.19 9.86 -12.48
C ASP A 176 -4.69 9.55 -12.34
N LYS A 177 -5.13 8.35 -12.77
CA LYS A 177 -6.51 7.85 -12.70
C LYS A 177 -6.76 6.86 -11.56
N PHE A 178 -5.81 6.71 -10.63
CA PHE A 178 -5.95 5.78 -9.52
C PHE A 178 -6.90 6.33 -8.45
N GLU A 179 -8.07 5.70 -8.31
CA GLU A 179 -9.14 6.18 -7.42
C GLU A 179 -9.59 5.14 -6.38
N ASN A 180 -9.40 3.85 -6.68
CA ASN A 180 -9.80 2.75 -5.80
C ASN A 180 -8.82 1.58 -5.89
N ILE A 181 -8.92 0.66 -4.93
CA ILE A 181 -8.15 -0.57 -4.87
C ILE A 181 -9.16 -1.72 -4.96
N SER A 182 -9.06 -2.52 -6.02
CA SER A 182 -9.92 -3.67 -6.22
C SER A 182 -9.45 -4.87 -5.39
N ASP A 183 -10.37 -5.77 -5.07
CA ASP A 183 -10.03 -7.03 -4.41
C ASP A 183 -9.06 -7.86 -5.25
N GLU A 184 -9.19 -7.84 -6.57
CA GLU A 184 -8.24 -8.49 -7.48
C GLU A 184 -6.80 -7.95 -7.29
N LEU A 185 -6.65 -6.63 -7.14
CA LEU A 185 -5.35 -6.03 -6.91
C LEU A 185 -4.78 -6.42 -5.54
N ILE A 186 -5.63 -6.52 -4.52
CA ILE A 186 -5.23 -7.00 -3.18
C ILE A 186 -4.76 -8.45 -3.29
N THR A 187 -5.53 -9.32 -3.93
CA THR A 187 -5.18 -10.74 -4.11
C THR A 187 -3.87 -10.91 -4.88
N LYS A 188 -3.59 -10.11 -5.91
CA LYS A 188 -2.29 -10.17 -6.61
C LYS A 188 -1.11 -9.89 -5.67
N THR A 189 -1.28 -9.01 -4.69
CA THR A 189 -0.22 -8.70 -3.72
C THR A 189 -0.01 -9.75 -2.63
N THR A 190 -0.84 -10.80 -2.55
CA THR A 190 -0.61 -11.89 -1.59
C THR A 190 0.53 -12.82 -2.04
N ASP A 191 0.81 -12.86 -3.35
CA ASP A 191 2.00 -13.52 -3.87
C ASP A 191 3.24 -12.68 -3.52
N THR A 192 4.09 -13.25 -2.67
CA THR A 192 5.29 -12.57 -2.16
C THR A 192 6.33 -12.39 -3.26
N SER A 193 6.48 -13.34 -4.18
CA SER A 193 7.41 -13.25 -5.31
C SER A 193 7.00 -12.13 -6.24
N TYR A 194 5.72 -12.09 -6.61
CA TYR A 194 5.16 -11.00 -7.40
C TYR A 194 5.35 -9.63 -6.72
N SER A 195 5.16 -9.57 -5.41
CA SER A 195 5.35 -8.34 -4.63
C SER A 195 6.81 -7.88 -4.61
N ILE A 196 7.77 -8.81 -4.49
CA ILE A 196 9.19 -8.51 -4.55
C ILE A 196 9.55 -7.96 -5.93
N ASP A 197 9.06 -8.57 -7.01
CA ASP A 197 9.30 -8.11 -8.37
C ASP A 197 8.78 -6.68 -8.57
N LEU A 198 7.55 -6.39 -8.13
CA LEU A 198 6.97 -5.05 -8.19
C LEU A 198 7.81 -4.00 -7.44
N LEU A 199 8.36 -4.36 -6.28
CA LEU A 199 9.22 -3.46 -5.52
C LEU A 199 10.57 -3.25 -6.20
N ASN A 200 11.17 -4.30 -6.78
CA ASN A 200 12.41 -4.20 -7.55
C ASN A 200 12.25 -3.27 -8.76
N PHE A 201 11.11 -3.32 -9.47
CA PHE A 201 10.79 -2.38 -10.54
C PHE A 201 10.63 -0.92 -10.07
N SER A 202 10.17 -0.72 -8.84
CA SER A 202 9.99 0.62 -8.23
C SER A 202 11.30 1.24 -7.74
N PHE A 203 12.25 0.39 -7.33
CA PHE A 203 13.50 0.81 -6.69
C PHE A 203 14.71 0.73 -7.62
N SER A 204 14.55 0.18 -8.82
CA SER A 204 15.60 0.17 -9.83
C SER A 204 16.05 1.61 -10.11
N PRO A 205 17.34 1.94 -9.91
CA PRO A 205 17.86 3.26 -10.24
C PRO A 205 17.60 3.53 -11.72
N LYS A 206 17.19 4.75 -12.07
CA LYS A 206 17.23 5.20 -13.47
C LYS A 206 18.68 5.12 -13.91
N ILE A 207 19.09 4.02 -14.55
CA ILE A 207 20.30 4.00 -15.33
C ILE A 207 20.02 4.94 -16.50
N LYS A 208 20.36 6.21 -16.35
CA LYS A 208 20.58 7.09 -17.50
C LYS A 208 21.85 6.59 -18.16
N SER A 209 21.75 5.55 -18.97
CA SER A 209 22.77 5.26 -19.97
C SER A 209 22.71 6.40 -20.98
N PHE A 210 23.47 7.46 -20.72
CA PHE A 210 23.96 8.31 -21.79
C PHE A 210 24.98 7.48 -22.57
N SER A 211 24.49 6.62 -23.47
CA SER A 211 25.32 6.08 -24.54
C SER A 211 25.50 7.21 -25.55
N THR A 212 26.56 7.98 -25.37
CA THR A 212 27.12 8.80 -26.44
C THR A 212 27.57 7.82 -27.52
N ASN A 213 26.74 7.60 -28.54
CA ASN A 213 27.15 6.90 -29.76
C ASN A 213 28.18 7.80 -30.46
N GLN A 214 29.47 7.57 -30.18
CA GLN A 214 30.49 7.72 -31.20
C GLN A 214 30.67 6.35 -31.83
N GLU A 215 30.26 6.28 -33.08
CA GLU A 215 30.59 5.22 -34.02
C GLU A 215 32.11 5.11 -34.12
N GLU A 216 32.64 3.89 -34.02
CA GLU A 216 33.50 3.36 -35.08
C GLU A 216 33.59 1.82 -35.01
N PRO A 217 33.74 1.14 -36.15
CA PRO A 217 33.60 -0.30 -36.26
C PRO A 217 34.95 -1.02 -36.34
N SER A 218 35.06 -2.22 -35.76
CA SER A 218 35.79 -3.35 -36.36
C SER A 218 35.78 -4.60 -35.46
N HIS A 219 35.44 -5.74 -36.09
CA HIS A 219 36.01 -7.09 -35.92
C HIS A 219 36.20 -7.67 -34.48
N GLN A 220 35.89 -8.92 -34.17
CA GLN A 220 35.85 -10.16 -34.95
C GLN A 220 35.16 -11.25 -34.11
N ILE A 221 34.62 -12.24 -34.81
CA ILE A 221 33.96 -13.45 -34.32
C ILE A 221 34.89 -14.30 -33.47
N LYS A 222 34.40 -14.86 -32.35
CA LYS A 222 34.79 -16.19 -31.87
C LYS A 222 33.65 -16.86 -31.12
N GLU A 223 33.22 -17.97 -31.69
CA GLU A 223 32.27 -18.94 -31.15
C GLU A 223 32.76 -19.49 -29.80
N ARG A 224 31.81 -19.68 -28.88
CA ARG A 224 31.92 -20.70 -27.83
C ARG A 224 30.53 -21.20 -27.45
N THR A 225 30.22 -22.38 -27.97
CA THR A 225 29.24 -23.33 -27.46
C THR A 225 29.75 -23.99 -26.17
N SER A 226 28.89 -24.07 -25.16
CA SER A 226 28.87 -25.11 -24.11
C SER A 226 27.61 -24.88 -23.27
N GLU A 227 26.58 -25.71 -23.46
CA GLU A 227 26.20 -26.79 -22.54
C GLU A 227 25.45 -26.28 -21.30
N ILE A 228 24.14 -26.55 -21.31
CA ILE A 228 23.26 -26.41 -20.15
C ILE A 228 23.48 -27.66 -19.30
N GLU A 229 24.27 -27.53 -18.24
CA GLU A 229 24.36 -28.55 -17.20
C GLU A 229 23.08 -28.55 -16.36
N LYS A 230 22.42 -29.70 -16.31
CA LYS A 230 21.49 -30.07 -15.25
C LYS A 230 22.30 -30.42 -13.99
N SER A 231 22.07 -29.70 -12.91
CA SER A 231 22.21 -30.14 -11.51
C SER A 231 21.69 -28.99 -10.65
N SER A 232 20.98 -29.13 -9.52
CA SER A 232 20.90 -30.23 -8.59
C SER A 232 19.62 -30.05 -7.76
N THR A 233 18.92 -31.15 -7.52
CA THR A 233 17.96 -31.34 -6.43
C THR A 233 18.58 -30.91 -5.10
N ILE A 234 17.95 -29.94 -4.43
CA ILE A 234 18.14 -29.69 -3.00
C ILE A 234 16.75 -29.85 -2.38
N LEU A 235 16.67 -30.78 -1.43
CA LEU A 235 15.51 -31.08 -0.59
C LEU A 235 15.00 -29.80 0.08
N ASP A 236 13.70 -29.56 0.04
CA ASP A 236 13.03 -28.80 1.09
C ASP A 236 11.62 -29.34 1.30
N GLU A 237 11.22 -29.38 2.56
CA GLU A 237 10.24 -30.26 3.19
C GLU A 237 8.82 -30.14 2.61
N GLU A 238 8.17 -31.30 2.41
CA GLU A 238 6.79 -31.43 1.93
C GLU A 238 5.82 -30.64 2.84
N HIS A 239 5.34 -29.49 2.36
CA HIS A 239 4.18 -28.84 2.97
C HIS A 239 2.90 -29.57 2.55
N ASP A 240 2.43 -30.48 3.41
CA ASP A 240 1.17 -31.20 3.23
C ASP A 240 -0.01 -30.24 3.51
N PHE A 241 -0.58 -29.67 2.44
CA PHE A 241 -1.76 -28.81 2.50
C PHE A 241 -3.03 -29.61 2.21
N THR A 242 -4.09 -29.35 2.97
CA THR A 242 -5.42 -29.92 2.71
C THR A 242 -6.41 -28.82 2.34
N GLN A 243 -7.13 -29.03 1.24
CA GLN A 243 -8.23 -28.17 0.81
C GLN A 243 -9.57 -28.75 1.30
N PHE A 244 -10.43 -27.92 1.88
CA PHE A 244 -11.80 -28.29 2.20
C PHE A 244 -12.76 -27.13 1.93
N GLU A 245 -14.04 -27.46 1.70
CA GLU A 245 -15.09 -26.51 1.35
C GLU A 245 -16.13 -26.44 2.47
N LEU A 246 -16.44 -25.22 2.90
CA LEU A 246 -17.52 -24.89 3.83
C LEU A 246 -18.61 -24.09 3.10
N SER A 247 -19.74 -23.87 3.76
CA SER A 247 -20.89 -23.14 3.19
C SER A 247 -20.58 -21.70 2.76
N ASP A 248 -19.50 -21.13 3.29
CA ASP A 248 -19.05 -19.75 3.05
C ASP A 248 -17.78 -19.65 2.21
N GLY A 249 -17.16 -20.77 1.81
CA GLY A 249 -16.03 -20.75 0.90
C GLY A 249 -15.11 -21.96 0.96
N VAL A 250 -14.02 -21.88 0.18
CA VAL A 250 -12.98 -22.91 0.08
C VAL A 250 -11.76 -22.47 0.88
N TYR A 251 -11.23 -23.37 1.70
CA TYR A 251 -10.09 -23.12 2.58
C TYR A 251 -8.96 -24.07 2.25
N VAL A 252 -7.72 -23.56 2.24
CA VAL A 252 -6.50 -24.35 2.12
C VAL A 252 -5.69 -24.08 3.39
N VAL A 253 -5.39 -25.14 4.14
CA VAL A 253 -4.67 -25.04 5.42
C VAL A 253 -3.54 -26.06 5.47
N ASN A 254 -2.49 -25.71 6.19
CA ASN A 254 -1.44 -26.67 6.51
C ASN A 254 -2.03 -27.76 7.41
N ARG A 255 -1.78 -29.03 7.07
CA ARG A 255 -2.34 -30.17 7.79
C ARG A 255 -1.98 -30.18 9.27
N SER A 256 -0.74 -29.80 9.61
CA SER A 256 -0.27 -29.77 11.00
C SER A 256 -0.99 -28.70 11.85
N GLU A 257 -1.31 -27.56 11.24
CA GLU A 257 -2.09 -26.49 11.88
C GLU A 257 -3.55 -26.90 12.08
N LEU A 258 -4.13 -27.56 11.08
CA LEU A 258 -5.51 -28.08 11.15
C LEU A 258 -5.66 -29.13 12.24
N GLU A 259 -4.72 -30.09 12.33
CA GLU A 259 -4.72 -31.12 13.37
C GLU A 259 -4.58 -30.51 14.77
N SER A 260 -3.73 -29.49 14.91
CA SER A 260 -3.54 -28.76 16.17
C SER A 260 -4.82 -28.03 16.60
N PHE A 261 -5.47 -27.33 15.68
CA PHE A 261 -6.73 -26.63 15.92
C PHE A 261 -7.86 -27.59 16.32
N ILE A 262 -7.98 -28.72 15.62
CA ILE A 262 -9.01 -29.72 15.88
C ILE A 262 -8.82 -30.38 17.25
N ARG A 263 -7.56 -30.67 17.62
CA ARG A 263 -7.22 -31.18 18.96
C ARG A 263 -7.58 -30.15 20.04
N GLU A 264 -7.30 -28.87 19.82
CA GLU A 264 -7.65 -27.80 20.76
C GLU A 264 -9.18 -27.65 20.93
N LYS A 265 -9.94 -27.78 19.83
CA LYS A 265 -11.40 -27.63 19.85
C LYS A 265 -12.17 -28.91 20.17
N GLY A 266 -11.48 -30.03 20.41
CA GLY A 266 -12.11 -31.32 20.74
C GLY A 266 -13.01 -31.89 19.64
N MET A 267 -12.77 -31.50 18.38
CA MET A 267 -13.56 -31.95 17.24
C MET A 267 -13.00 -33.27 16.67
N LYS A 268 -13.83 -34.08 16.02
CA LYS A 268 -13.38 -35.30 15.30
C LYS A 268 -13.49 -35.07 13.80
N LEU A 269 -12.38 -35.23 13.08
CA LEU A 269 -12.35 -35.28 11.61
C LEU A 269 -13.02 -36.59 11.15
N SER A 270 -14.12 -36.50 10.39
CA SER A 270 -14.62 -37.65 9.64
C SER A 270 -13.97 -37.63 8.26
N GLU A 271 -13.02 -38.51 8.00
CA GLU A 271 -12.45 -38.69 6.66
C GLU A 271 -13.55 -39.20 5.70
N LYS A 272 -14.06 -38.33 4.83
CA LYS A 272 -14.69 -38.77 3.58
C LYS A 272 -13.63 -38.68 2.48
N LYS A 273 -13.12 -39.85 2.07
CA LYS A 273 -12.26 -39.95 0.88
C LYS A 273 -13.09 -39.65 -0.36
N PHE A 274 -12.78 -38.54 -1.03
CA PHE A 274 -13.30 -38.27 -2.37
C PHE A 274 -12.34 -38.93 -3.38
N LYS A 275 -12.84 -39.89 -4.15
CA LYS A 275 -12.14 -40.40 -5.34
C LYS A 275 -12.26 -39.33 -6.43
N ILE A 276 -11.13 -38.93 -6.99
CA ILE A 276 -11.05 -38.14 -8.23
C ILE A 276 -11.63 -38.98 -9.38
#